data_AF-A0A4Q5LNE1-F1
#
_entry.id   AF-A0A4Q5LNE1-F1
#
_cell.length_a   1.000
_cell.length_b   1.000
_cell.length_c   1.000
_cell.angle_alpha   90.00
_cell.angle_beta   90.00
_cell.angle_gamma   90.00
#
_symmetry.space_group_name_H-M   'P 1'
#
loop_
_entity.id
_entity.type
_entity.pdbx_description
1 polymer ?
#
loop_
_entity_poly.entity_id
_entity_poly.type
_entity_poly.pdbx_seq_one_letter_code
_entity_poly.pdbx_strand_id
1 'polypeptide(L)'
;MTDYKNKLGGLADKLKKNAPKMPIQEVHPIRQTIAPKENEAQLNVWIPKSLLKRMKSYGVEHDTSLKDISIDALKFFLDAKLKQST
;
A
#
# COMPACT_ATOMS: atom_id res chain seq x y z
N MET A 1 14.87 -53.16 28.18
CA MET A 1 15.27 -51.74 28.34
C MET A 1 16.26 -51.26 27.27
N THR A 2 16.54 -52.04 26.23
CA THR A 2 17.51 -51.76 25.15
C THR A 2 16.89 -51.03 23.94
N ASP A 3 15.59 -51.18 23.71
CA ASP A 3 14.88 -50.59 22.57
C ASP A 3 14.74 -49.07 22.60
N TYR A 4 14.70 -48.46 23.78
CA TYR A 4 14.53 -47.01 23.92
C TYR A 4 15.78 -46.24 23.50
N LYS A 5 16.97 -46.76 23.87
CA LYS A 5 18.26 -46.14 23.55
C LYS A 5 18.56 -46.20 22.05
N ASN A 6 18.14 -47.28 21.39
CA ASN A 6 18.26 -47.44 19.94
C ASN A 6 17.33 -46.51 19.15
N LYS A 7 16.12 -46.24 19.65
CA LYS A 7 15.20 -45.27 19.03
C LYS A 7 15.69 -43.83 19.12
N LEU A 8 16.35 -43.45 20.23
CA LEU A 8 16.96 -42.13 20.43
C LEU A 8 18.17 -41.90 19.52
N GLY A 9 19.04 -42.91 19.36
CA GLY A 9 20.16 -42.84 18.43
C GLY A 9 19.71 -42.68 16.97
N GLY A 10 18.72 -43.48 16.55
CA GLY A 10 18.17 -43.40 15.19
C GLY A 10 17.46 -42.09 14.86
N LEU A 11 16.89 -41.39 15.86
CA LEU A 11 16.26 -40.08 15.67
C LEU A 11 17.31 -38.97 15.50
N ALA A 12 18.39 -39.02 16.28
CA ALA A 12 19.50 -38.08 16.19
C ALA A 12 20.23 -38.18 14.84
N ASP A 13 20.40 -39.40 14.32
CA ASP A 13 20.99 -39.61 12.99
C ASP A 13 20.08 -39.13 11.85
N LYS A 14 18.76 -39.27 11.98
CA LYS A 14 17.78 -38.76 10.99
C LYS A 14 17.74 -37.23 10.93
N LEU A 15 17.87 -36.56 12.07
CA LEU A 15 17.94 -35.09 12.18
C LEU A 15 19.21 -34.52 11.56
N LYS A 16 20.35 -35.22 11.68
CA LYS A 16 21.63 -34.79 11.10
C LYS A 16 21.70 -35.00 9.58
N LYS A 17 21.09 -36.08 9.07
CA LYS A 17 21.17 -36.45 7.64
C LYS A 17 20.11 -35.78 6.76
N ASN A 18 18.95 -35.43 7.31
CA ASN A 18 17.89 -34.78 6.55
C ASN A 18 17.80 -33.33 6.98
N ALA A 19 18.32 -32.41 6.17
CA ALA A 19 18.01 -31.00 6.34
C ALA A 19 16.47 -30.85 6.30
N PRO A 20 15.84 -30.20 7.29
CA PRO A 20 14.41 -30.00 7.28
C PRO A 20 14.08 -29.19 6.03
N LYS A 21 13.44 -29.83 5.07
CA LYS A 21 12.95 -29.21 3.84
C LYS A 21 11.77 -28.35 4.28
N MET A 22 12.07 -27.13 4.72
CA MET A 22 11.03 -26.15 5.00
C MET A 22 10.19 -26.04 3.73
N PRO A 23 8.85 -26.18 3.78
CA PRO A 23 8.02 -25.83 2.66
C PRO A 23 8.14 -24.31 2.50
N ILE A 24 9.14 -23.89 1.71
CA ILE A 24 9.29 -22.51 1.30
C ILE A 24 8.06 -22.24 0.44
N GLN A 25 7.14 -21.47 1.01
CA GLN A 25 5.94 -21.07 0.32
C GLN A 25 6.36 -20.00 -0.68
N GLU A 26 6.51 -20.39 -1.95
CA GLU A 26 6.82 -19.49 -3.05
C GLU A 26 5.64 -18.55 -3.30
N VAL A 27 5.72 -17.34 -2.74
CA VAL A 27 4.73 -16.29 -2.99
C VAL A 27 5.00 -15.68 -4.36
N HIS A 28 4.06 -15.88 -5.28
CA HIS A 28 4.08 -15.21 -6.57
C HIS A 28 3.47 -13.81 -6.39
N PRO A 29 4.15 -12.73 -6.82
CA PRO A 29 3.56 -11.41 -6.83
C PRO A 29 2.30 -11.45 -7.69
N ILE A 30 1.17 -11.10 -7.10
CA ILE A 30 -0.08 -10.92 -7.84
C ILE A 30 0.22 -9.77 -8.80
N ARG A 31 0.24 -10.06 -10.11
CA ARG A 31 0.41 -9.02 -11.14
C ARG A 31 -0.78 -8.07 -11.00
N GLN A 32 -0.59 -6.99 -10.26
CA GLN A 32 -1.55 -5.91 -10.20
C GLN A 32 -1.74 -5.45 -11.63
N THR A 33 -2.93 -5.67 -12.17
CA THR A 33 -3.33 -5.10 -13.44
C THR A 33 -3.41 -3.60 -13.17
N ILE A 34 -2.29 -2.90 -13.40
CA ILE A 34 -2.23 -1.46 -13.24
C ILE A 34 -3.09 -0.92 -14.36
N ALA A 35 -4.35 -0.59 -14.04
CA ALA A 35 -5.16 0.27 -14.89
C ALA A 35 -4.28 1.48 -15.26
N PRO A 36 -4.24 1.91 -16.53
CA PRO A 36 -3.38 3.00 -16.96
C PRO A 36 -3.74 4.23 -16.15
N LYS A 37 -2.96 4.51 -15.10
CA LYS A 37 -3.01 5.77 -14.36
C LYS A 37 -2.68 6.84 -15.39
N GLU A 38 -3.55 7.84 -15.50
CA GLU A 38 -3.21 9.05 -16.26
C GLU A 38 -1.85 9.58 -15.79
N ASN A 39 -1.12 10.28 -16.67
CA ASN A 39 0.16 10.87 -16.33
C ASN A 39 -0.01 11.87 -15.17
N GLU A 40 0.20 11.41 -13.94
CA GLU A 40 0.08 12.23 -12.74
C GLU A 40 1.28 13.19 -12.65
N ALA A 41 1.03 14.47 -12.49
CA ALA A 41 2.04 15.48 -12.17
C ALA A 41 2.00 15.81 -10.67
N GLN A 42 3.16 16.04 -10.07
CA GLN A 42 3.26 16.46 -8.66
C GLN A 42 3.06 17.98 -8.55
N LEU A 43 2.14 18.40 -7.69
CA LEU A 43 1.91 19.80 -7.35
C LEU A 43 2.44 20.10 -5.94
N ASN A 44 3.51 20.89 -5.84
CA ASN A 44 4.09 21.32 -4.57
C ASN A 44 3.74 22.79 -4.32
N VAL A 45 2.81 23.05 -3.40
CA VAL A 45 2.33 24.41 -3.09
C VAL A 45 2.39 24.66 -1.60
N TRP A 46 2.89 25.84 -1.23
CA TRP A 46 2.83 26.34 0.14
C TRP A 46 1.46 26.96 0.40
N ILE A 47 0.72 26.42 1.37
CA ILE A 47 -0.60 26.91 1.77
C ILE A 47 -0.64 27.20 3.27
N PRO A 48 -1.56 28.08 3.73
CA PRO A 48 -1.76 28.32 5.15
C PRO A 48 -2.09 27.04 5.91
N LYS A 49 -1.49 26.87 7.10
CA LYS A 49 -1.70 25.68 7.95
C LYS A 49 -3.18 25.50 8.35
N SER A 50 -3.91 26.60 8.51
CA SER A 50 -5.35 26.60 8.80
C SER A 50 -6.16 25.96 7.67
N LEU A 51 -5.82 26.28 6.42
CA LEU A 51 -6.47 25.72 5.23
C LEU A 51 -6.21 24.22 5.13
N LEU A 52 -4.95 23.79 5.33
CA LEU A 52 -4.60 22.37 5.32
C LEU A 52 -5.39 21.58 6.38
N LYS A 53 -5.54 22.13 7.60
CA LYS A 53 -6.34 21.48 8.66
C LYS A 53 -7.79 21.32 8.24
N ARG A 54 -8.41 22.38 7.70
CA ARG A 54 -9.81 22.34 7.24
C ARG A 54 -10.02 21.32 6.13
N MET A 55 -9.08 21.25 5.18
CA MET A 55 -9.14 20.31 4.07
C MET A 55 -9.03 18.86 4.55
N LYS A 56 -8.17 18.60 5.54
CA LYS A 56 -8.08 17.28 6.19
C LYS A 56 -9.34 16.91 6.96
N SER A 57 -9.92 17.83 7.72
CA SER A 57 -11.19 17.59 8.42
C SER A 57 -12.30 17.22 7.45
N TYR A 58 -12.44 17.98 6.36
CA TYR A 58 -13.40 17.68 5.30
C TYR A 58 -13.16 16.30 4.66
N GLY A 59 -11.91 15.95 4.37
CA GLY A 59 -11.56 14.65 3.83
C GLY A 59 -11.95 13.48 4.75
N VAL A 60 -11.83 13.66 6.07
CA VAL A 60 -12.27 12.66 7.05
C VAL A 60 -13.80 12.56 7.11
N GLU A 61 -14.51 13.69 7.08
CA GLU A 61 -15.98 13.73 7.16
C GLU A 61 -16.66 13.10 5.94
N HIS A 62 -16.06 13.26 4.75
CA HIS A 62 -16.65 12.83 3.48
C HIS A 62 -15.96 11.61 2.85
N ASP A 63 -15.02 10.98 3.56
CA ASP A 63 -14.20 9.86 3.06
C ASP A 63 -13.57 10.16 1.69
N THR A 64 -12.99 11.36 1.55
CA THR A 64 -12.38 11.84 0.31
C THR A 64 -10.89 12.09 0.47
N SER A 65 -10.11 11.75 -0.56
CA SER A 65 -8.68 12.00 -0.55
C SER A 65 -8.38 13.48 -0.67
N LEU A 66 -7.31 13.90 -0.01
CA LEU A 66 -6.76 15.26 -0.14
C LEU A 66 -6.44 15.62 -1.60
N LYS A 67 -6.05 14.61 -2.39
CA LYS A 67 -5.78 14.76 -3.83
C LYS A 67 -7.06 15.09 -4.60
N ASP A 68 -8.14 14.36 -4.34
CA ASP A 68 -9.41 14.52 -5.05
C ASP A 68 -10.02 15.88 -4.74
N ILE A 69 -10.03 16.27 -3.45
CA ILE A 69 -10.46 17.61 -3.01
C ILE A 69 -9.67 18.72 -3.74
N SER A 70 -8.36 18.53 -3.88
CA SER A 70 -7.50 19.50 -4.57
C SER A 70 -7.83 19.59 -6.06
N ILE A 71 -8.06 18.44 -6.71
CA ILE A 71 -8.42 18.38 -8.14
C ILE A 71 -9.75 19.08 -8.37
N ASP A 72 -10.76 18.80 -7.56
CA ASP A 72 -12.11 19.37 -7.71
C ASP A 72 -12.10 20.88 -7.50
N ALA A 73 -11.39 21.36 -6.48
CA ALA A 73 -11.24 22.79 -6.23
C ALA A 73 -10.53 23.51 -7.39
N LEU A 74 -9.47 22.91 -7.95
CA LEU A 74 -8.73 23.48 -9.07
C LEU A 74 -9.56 23.49 -10.36
N LYS A 75 -10.26 22.40 -10.67
CA LYS A 75 -11.18 22.33 -11.82
C LYS A 75 -12.27 23.38 -11.70
N PHE A 76 -12.94 23.45 -10.55
CA PHE A 76 -13.99 24.44 -10.30
C PHE A 76 -13.48 25.87 -10.47
N PHE A 77 -12.30 26.19 -9.95
CA PHE A 77 -11.70 27.51 -10.10
C PHE A 77 -11.41 27.85 -11.57
N LEU A 78 -10.83 26.93 -12.32
CA LEU A 78 -10.50 27.14 -13.74
C LEU A 78 -11.77 27.28 -14.59
N ASP A 79 -12.77 26.43 -14.38
CA ASP A 79 -14.04 26.48 -15.11
C ASP A 79 -14.81 27.77 -14.81
N ALA A 80 -14.82 28.21 -13.55
CA ALA A 80 -15.46 29.46 -13.15
C ALA A 80 -14.77 30.68 -13.80
N LYS A 81 -13.44 30.66 -13.94
CA LYS A 81 -12.68 31.73 -14.59
C LYS A 81 -12.81 31.72 -16.11
N LEU A 82 -12.89 30.55 -16.74
CA LEU A 82 -13.12 30.44 -18.18
C LEU A 82 -14.47 31.05 -18.58
N LYS A 83 -15.52 30.76 -17.80
CA LYS A 83 -16.89 31.28 -18.02
C LYS A 83 -17.00 32.80 -17.88
N GLN A 84 -16.10 33.45 -17.16
CA GLN A 84 -16.09 34.91 -16.99
C GLN A 84 -15.33 35.64 -18.11
N SER A 85 -14.58 34.91 -18.94
CA SER A 85 -13.74 35.47 -20.00
C SER A 85 -14.38 35.38 -21.40
N THR A 86 -15.62 34.88 -21.49
CA THR A 86 -16.41 34.79 -22.73
C THR A 86 -17.64 35.67 -22.60
#